data_AF-A0AAW1L8U7-F1
#
_entry.id   AF-A0AAW1L8U7-F1
#
_cell.length_a   1.000
_cell.length_b   1.000
_cell.length_c   1.000
_cell.angle_alpha   90.00
_cell.angle_beta   90.00
_cell.angle_gamma   90.00
#
_symmetry.space_group_name_H-M   'P 1'
#
loop_
_entity.id
_entity.type
_entity.pdbx_description
1 polymer ?
#
loop_
_entity_poly.entity_id
_entity_poly.type
_entity_poly.pdbx_seq_one_letter_code
_entity_poly.pdbx_strand_id
1 'polypeptide(L)' 'MDATEYEKFQSIVDLWWDMDGPIKYLHSMNKLRIPFMIDSLKSIGFLKKEDNSSKPLEDVAILDVGCGCKCLSE' A
#
# COMPACT_ATOMS: atom_id res chain seq x y z
N MET A 1 4.24 11.26 18.69
CA MET A 1 4.92 10.23 17.88
C MET A 1 5.92 9.54 18.80
N ASP A 2 5.92 8.21 18.87
CA ASP A 2 6.84 7.48 19.72
C ASP A 2 8.24 7.50 19.09
N ALA A 3 9.22 8.05 19.81
CA ALA A 3 10.59 8.18 19.33
C ALA A 3 11.26 6.81 19.13
N THR A 4 10.97 5.85 20.00
CA THR A 4 11.53 4.50 19.92
C THR A 4 11.09 3.80 18.65
N GLU A 5 9.81 3.95 18.30
CA GLU A 5 9.25 3.34 17.11
C GLU A 5 9.74 4.03 15.83
N TYR A 6 9.90 5.35 15.87
CA TYR A 6 10.50 6.10 14.77
C TYR A 6 11.93 5.65 14.48
N GLU A 7 12.77 5.51 15.51
CA GLU A 7 14.16 5.07 15.37
C GLU A 7 14.28 3.67 14.76
N LYS A 8 13.39 2.73 15.15
CA LYS A 8 13.35 1.40 14.55
C LYS A 8 13.11 1.46 13.04
N PHE A 9 12.11 2.23 12.58
CA PHE A 9 11.84 2.36 11.15
C PHE A 9 12.92 3.13 10.39
N GLN A 10 13.52 4.15 11.02
CA GLN A 10 14.66 4.88 10.46
C GLN A 10 15.87 3.95 10.24
N SER A 11 16.14 3.02 11.15
CA SER A 11 17.31 2.13 11.06
C SER A 11 17.34 1.20 9.84
N ILE A 12 16.20 1.04 9.14
CA ILE A 12 16.06 0.15 7.97
C ILE A 12 15.60 0.88 6.70
N VAL A 13 15.62 2.22 6.69
CA VAL A 13 15.07 3.03 5.58
C VAL A 13 15.76 2.74 4.24
N ASP A 14 17.08 2.56 4.24
CA ASP A 14 17.87 2.29 3.04
C ASP A 14 17.59 0.89 2.45
N LEU A 15 17.01 -0.01 3.24
CA LEU A 15 16.66 -1.37 2.85
C LEU A 15 15.20 -1.53 2.45
N TRP A 16 14.41 -0.44 2.44
CA TRP A 16 12.97 -0.53 2.17
C TRP A 16 12.65 -1.10 0.78
N TRP A 17 13.48 -0.87 -0.22
CA TRP A 17 13.25 -1.36 -1.58
C TRP A 17 14.02 -2.66 -1.90
N ASP A 18 14.70 -3.24 -0.91
CA ASP A 18 15.27 -4.58 -1.05
C ASP A 18 14.15 -5.63 -0.98
N MET A 19 13.93 -6.32 -2.11
CA MET A 19 12.90 -7.36 -2.24
C MET A 19 13.18 -8.59 -1.37
N ASP A 20 14.42 -8.78 -0.92
CA ASP A 20 14.83 -9.81 0.03
C ASP A 20 15.17 -9.25 1.42
N GLY A 21 14.97 -7.94 1.61
CA GLY A 21 15.25 -7.22 2.84
C GLY A 21 14.20 -7.39 3.95
N PRO A 22 14.34 -6.64 5.05
CA PRO A 22 13.54 -6.80 6.26
C PRO A 22 12.02 -6.64 6.06
N ILE A 23 11.58 -5.93 5.01
CA ILE A 23 10.17 -5.67 4.71
C ILE A 23 9.65 -6.43 3.47
N LYS A 24 10.35 -7.47 3.00
CA LYS A 24 9.91 -8.36 1.90
C LYS A 24 8.44 -8.78 1.98
N TYR A 25 7.97 -9.13 3.17
CA TYR A 25 6.59 -9.56 3.35
C TYR A 25 5.60 -8.44 3.03
N LEU A 26 5.91 -7.19 3.38
CA LEU A 26 5.07 -6.03 3.07
C LEU A 26 4.92 -5.83 1.56
N HIS A 27 6.01 -6.00 0.79
CA HIS A 27 5.96 -6.00 -0.67
C HIS A 27 5.07 -7.12 -1.21
N SER A 28 5.25 -8.34 -0.73
CA SER A 28 4.47 -9.49 -1.18
C SER A 28 2.97 -9.34 -0.88
N MET A 29 2.62 -8.67 0.22
CA MET A 29 1.24 -8.42 0.63
C MET A 29 0.48 -7.52 -0.34
N ASN A 30 1.14 -6.71 -1.16
CA ASN A 30 0.49 -5.90 -2.21
C ASN A 30 -0.40 -6.75 -3.12
N LYS A 31 0.03 -7.98 -3.43
CA LYS A 31 -0.72 -8.92 -4.27
C LYS A 31 -2.07 -9.32 -3.68
N LEU A 32 -2.26 -9.14 -2.36
CA LEU A 32 -3.50 -9.44 -1.66
C LEU A 32 -4.27 -8.17 -1.28
N ARG A 33 -3.58 -7.16 -0.72
CA ARG A 33 -4.25 -5.95 -0.20
C ARG A 33 -4.79 -5.05 -1.29
N ILE A 34 -4.10 -4.91 -2.44
CA ILE A 34 -4.58 -4.05 -3.53
C ILE A 34 -5.91 -4.58 -4.12
N PRO A 35 -6.01 -5.87 -4.52
CA PRO A 35 -7.29 -6.43 -4.94
C PRO A 35 -8.37 -6.31 -3.86
N PHE A 36 -8.04 -6.59 -2.60
CA PHE A 36 -8.98 -6.46 -1.49
C PHE A 36 -9.54 -5.04 -1.36
N MET A 37 -8.70 -4.00 -1.45
CA MET A 37 -9.15 -2.61 -1.41
C MET A 37 -10.06 -2.26 -2.60
N ILE A 38 -9.69 -2.67 -3.82
CA ILE A 38 -10.49 -2.43 -5.02
C ILE A 38 -11.86 -3.12 -4.91
N ASP A 39 -11.88 -4.40 -4.52
CA ASP A 39 -13.11 -5.16 -4.34
C ASP A 39 -14.00 -4.56 -3.24
N SER A 40 -13.39 -4.09 -2.15
CA SER A 40 -14.10 -3.40 -1.08
C SER A 40 -14.74 -2.11 -1.58
N LEU A 41 -14.01 -1.28 -2.33
CA LEU A 41 -14.54 -0.04 -2.92
C LEU A 41 -15.65 -0.31 -3.96
N LYS A 42 -15.54 -1.39 -4.74
CA LYS A 42 -16.61 -1.87 -5.63
C LYS A 42 -17.84 -2.36 -4.84
N SER A 43 -17.63 -3.02 -3.71
CA SER A 43 -18.72 -3.59 -2.89
C SER A 43 -19.63 -2.51 -2.29
N ILE A 44 -19.05 -1.36 -1.91
CA ILE A 44 -19.76 -0.21 -1.36
C ILE A 44 -20.28 0.77 -2.42
N GLY A 45 -20.08 0.46 -3.71
CA GLY A 45 -20.53 1.28 -4.83
C GLY A 45 -19.71 2.56 -5.08
N PHE A 46 -18.55 2.69 -4.45
CA PHE A 46 -17.63 3.81 -4.72
C PHE A 46 -16.97 3.66 -6.10
N LEU A 47 -16.56 2.43 -6.44
CA LEU A 47 -16.14 2.06 -7.79
C LEU A 47 -17.24 1.28 -8.51
N LYS A 48 -17.29 1.39 -9.84
CA LYS A 48 -18.21 0.58 -10.65
C LYS A 48 -17.74 -0.88 -10.68
N LYS A 49 -18.66 -1.83 -10.46
CA LYS A 49 -18.35 -3.26 -10.44
C LYS A 49 -17.79 -3.77 -11.78
N GLU A 50 -18.32 -3.22 -12.86
CA GLU A 50 -17.99 -3.59 -14.25
C GLU A 50 -16.67 -2.98 -14.73
N ASP A 51 -16.07 -2.09 -13.94
CA ASP A 51 -14.83 -1.43 -14.33
C ASP A 51 -13.65 -2.40 -14.17
N ASN A 52 -13.33 -3.05 -15.28
CA ASN A 52 -12.15 -3.89 -15.46
C ASN A 52 -10.98 -3.09 -16.05
N SER A 53 -10.96 -1.76 -15.85
CA SER A 53 -9.84 -0.92 -16.23
C SER A 53 -8.53 -1.46 -15.65
N SER A 54 -7.45 -1.32 -16.43
CA SER A 54 -6.08 -1.57 -15.96
C SER A 54 -5.66 -0.63 -14.82
N LYS A 55 -6.40 0.46 -14.60
CA LYS A 55 -6.21 1.44 -13.54
C LYS A 55 -7.54 1.71 -12.81
N PRO A 56 -8.01 0.78 -11.98
CA PRO A 56 -9.32 0.87 -11.33
C PRO A 56 -9.42 1.99 -10.28
N LEU A 57 -8.30 2.62 -9.92
CA LEU A 57 -8.20 3.73 -8.97
C LEU A 57 -7.83 5.05 -9.66
N GLU A 58 -7.84 5.10 -10.99
CA GLU A 58 -7.63 6.36 -11.72
C GLU A 58 -8.68 7.40 -11.30
N ASP A 59 -8.23 8.64 -11.12
CA ASP A 59 -9.03 9.77 -10.61
C ASP A 59 -9.62 9.61 -9.19
N VAL A 60 -9.20 8.59 -8.43
CA VAL A 60 -9.56 8.44 -7.01
C VAL A 60 -8.50 9.11 -6.13
N ALA A 61 -8.93 10.03 -5.28
CA ALA A 61 -8.07 10.60 -4.24
C ALA A 61 -7.93 9.63 -3.06
N ILE A 62 -6.72 9.14 -2.80
CA ILE A 62 -6.40 8.18 -1.73
C ILE A 62 -5.35 8.80 -0.79
N LEU A 63 -5.55 8.63 0.53
CA LEU A 63 -4.58 9.01 1.56
C LEU A 63 -4.02 7.74 2.23
N ASP A 64 -2.72 7.52 2.08
CA ASP A 64 -1.97 6.44 2.73
C ASP A 64 -1.30 6.95 4.02
N VAL A 65 -1.93 6.66 5.16
CA VAL A 65 -1.45 7.11 6.48
C VAL A 65 -0.36 6.17 6.97
N GLY A 66 0.82 6.73 7.27
CA GLY A 66 1.98 5.93 7.64
C GLY A 66 2.67 5.29 6.43
N CYS A 67 2.58 5.93 5.26
CA CYS A 67 3.05 5.41 3.97
C CYS A 67 4.51 4.92 3.96
N GLY A 68 5.38 5.39 4.86
CA GLY A 68 6.72 4.83 5.07
C GLY A 68 7.48 4.62 3.75
N CYS A 69 7.78 3.36 3.43
CA CYS A 69 8.46 2.94 2.19
C CYS A 69 7.76 3.29 0.88
N LYS A 70 6.56 3.87 0.92
CA LYS A 70 5.68 4.14 -0.22
C LYS A 70 5.35 2.89 -1.03
N CYS A 71 5.53 1.70 -0.45
CA CYS A 71 5.29 0.43 -1.12
C CYS A 71 3.83 0.23 -1.60
N LEU A 72 2.86 1.00 -1.07
CA LEU A 72 1.46 0.93 -1.50
C LEU A 72 1.05 2.05 -2.45
N SER A 73 1.66 3.22 -2.32
CA SER A 73 1.27 4.46 -3.00
C SER A 73 2.17 4.77 -4.20
N GLU A 74 2.80 3.74 -4.78
CA GLU A 74 3.55 3.81 -6.04
C GLU A 74 2.63 3.97 -7.24
#